data_AF-A0A1F4V9J0-F1
#
_entry.id   AF-A0A1F4V9J0-F1
#
_cell.length_a   1.000
_cell.length_b   1.000
_cell.length_c   1.000
_cell.angle_alpha   90.00
_cell.angle_beta   90.00
_cell.angle_gamma   90.00
#
_symmetry.space_group_name_H-M   'P 1'
#
loop_
_entity.id
_entity.type
_entity.pdbx_description
1 polymer ?
#
loop_
_entity_poly.entity_id
_entity_poly.type
_entity_poly.pdbx_seq_one_letter_code
_entity_poly.pdbx_strand_id
1 'polypeptide(L)'
;MKLGIRKRITLFILLISVIAVFLASFTIKLIVETQINELGKVYLANYLVFFLTLLVVIVVGLFSIYLESTIVKPLKSLLADVVRVRNDKNFDSRVRTTGVDEVYVLSMEINKMLDALKNASNTLRDANKELKEKTVELEKINKIMVGRELKMISLKKEIEKLKGVKHDDQ
;
A
#
# COMPACT_ATOMS: atom_id res chain seq x y z
N MET A 1 11.27 -12.54 17.69
CA MET A 1 10.67 -13.03 16.42
C MET A 1 9.15 -12.90 16.51
N LYS A 2 8.53 -11.88 15.88
CA LYS A 2 7.07 -11.64 16.01
C LYS A 2 6.31 -12.83 15.39
N LEU A 3 5.54 -13.56 16.20
CA LEU A 3 4.66 -14.61 15.71
C LEU A 3 3.73 -14.04 14.64
N GLY A 4 3.84 -14.53 13.40
CA GLY A 4 2.96 -14.14 12.31
C GLY A 4 1.50 -14.43 12.65
N ILE A 5 0.59 -13.62 12.11
CA ILE A 5 -0.86 -13.68 12.36
C ILE A 5 -1.41 -15.10 12.31
N ARG A 6 -0.90 -15.95 11.40
CA ARG A 6 -1.19 -17.39 11.33
C ARG A 6 -0.92 -18.13 12.65
N LYS A 7 0.29 -18.02 13.21
CA LYS A 7 0.62 -18.70 14.46
C LYS A 7 -0.25 -18.19 15.61
N ARG A 8 -0.61 -16.90 15.61
CA ARG A 8 -1.48 -16.33 16.65
C ARG A 8 -2.91 -16.87 16.56
N ILE A 9 -3.50 -16.91 15.37
CA ILE A 9 -4.86 -17.42 15.17
C ILE A 9 -4.93 -18.92 15.46
N THR A 10 -4.00 -19.72 14.93
CA THR A 10 -3.97 -21.16 15.19
C THR A 10 -3.74 -21.47 16.67
N LEU A 11 -2.85 -20.73 17.36
CA LEU A 11 -2.65 -20.90 18.80
C LEU A 11 -3.88 -20.49 19.61
N PHE A 12 -4.58 -19.43 19.20
CA PHE A 12 -5.80 -18.98 19.88
C PHE A 12 -6.94 -20.00 19.73
N ILE A 13 -7.09 -20.58 18.53
CA ILE A 13 -8.04 -21.66 18.27
C ILE A 13 -7.70 -22.91 19.10
N LEU A 14 -6.43 -23.30 19.10
CA LEU A 14 -5.97 -24.46 19.85
C LEU A 14 -6.22 -24.25 21.36
N LEU A 15 -5.92 -23.05 21.88
CA LEU A 15 -6.20 -22.68 23.26
C LEU A 15 -7.70 -22.75 23.61
N ILE A 16 -8.58 -22.21 22.76
CA ILE A 16 -10.04 -22.29 22.96
C ILE A 16 -10.51 -23.75 22.96
N SER A 17 -9.99 -24.58 22.04
CA SER A 17 -10.36 -25.98 21.99
C SER A 17 -9.95 -26.77 23.23
N VAL A 18 -8.75 -26.50 23.77
CA VAL A 18 -8.25 -27.13 25.00
C VAL A 18 -9.10 -26.72 26.20
N ILE A 19 -9.48 -25.44 26.29
CA ILE A 19 -10.36 -24.94 27.36
C ILE A 19 -11.76 -25.59 27.27
N ALA A 20 -12.32 -25.72 26.07
CA ALA A 20 -13.62 -26.34 25.87
C ALA A 20 -13.63 -27.82 26.29
N VAL A 21 -12.60 -28.58 25.92
CA VAL A 21 -12.44 -29.99 26.35
C VAL A 21 -12.27 -30.10 27.87
N PHE A 22 -11.51 -29.18 28.47
CA PHE A 22 -11.31 -29.15 29.93
C PHE A 22 -12.61 -28.85 30.68
N LEU A 23 -13.38 -27.86 30.24
CA LEU A 23 -14.68 -27.52 30.84
C LEU A 23 -15.70 -28.65 30.68
N ALA A 24 -15.77 -29.27 29.51
CA ALA A 24 -16.63 -30.45 29.29
C ALA A 24 -16.25 -31.59 30.26
N SER A 25 -14.95 -31.90 30.36
CA SER A 25 -14.44 -32.92 31.29
C SER A 25 -14.74 -32.59 32.76
N PHE A 26 -14.67 -31.31 33.14
CA PHE A 26 -14.98 -30.84 34.49
C PHE A 26 -16.46 -30.99 34.84
N THR A 27 -17.37 -30.60 33.93
CA THR A 27 -18.82 -30.79 34.12
C THR A 27 -19.20 -32.27 34.25
N ILE A 28 -18.51 -33.16 33.52
CA ILE A 28 -18.73 -34.61 33.57
C ILE A 28 -18.32 -35.18 34.94
N LYS A 29 -17.18 -34.76 35.48
CA LYS A 29 -16.74 -35.20 36.82
C LYS A 29 -17.75 -34.83 37.90
N LEU A 30 -18.30 -33.62 37.83
CA LEU A 30 -19.32 -33.15 38.77
C LEU A 30 -20.63 -33.96 38.71
N ILE A 31 -21.02 -34.43 37.51
CA ILE A 31 -22.24 -35.23 37.34
C ILE A 31 -22.02 -36.68 37.81
N VAL A 32 -20.88 -37.30 37.49
CA VAL A 32 -20.57 -38.70 37.85
C VAL A 32 -20.49 -38.89 39.36
N GLU A 33 -20.00 -37.91 40.10
CA GLU A 33 -19.90 -37.97 41.57
C GLU A 33 -21.28 -37.98 42.26
N THR A 34 -22.39 -37.80 41.52
CA THR A 34 -23.73 -37.62 42.09
C THR A 34 -24.74 -38.78 41.92
N GLN A 35 -24.60 -39.77 41.00
CA GLN A 35 -25.48 -40.97 40.92
C GLN A 35 -24.87 -42.22 40.24
N ILE A 36 -25.12 -43.44 40.78
CA ILE A 36 -24.40 -44.69 40.44
C ILE A 36 -25.16 -45.67 39.48
N ASN A 37 -26.43 -45.47 39.11
CA ASN A 37 -27.18 -46.44 38.26
C ASN A 37 -27.30 -46.10 36.76
N GLU A 38 -26.81 -44.93 36.33
CA GLU A 38 -26.93 -44.43 34.94
C GLU A 38 -25.61 -44.49 34.13
N LEU A 39 -24.63 -45.27 34.60
CA LEU A 39 -23.26 -45.36 34.06
C LEU A 39 -23.21 -45.50 32.52
N GLY A 40 -24.04 -46.37 31.92
CA GLY A 40 -24.06 -46.58 30.47
C GLY A 40 -24.51 -45.36 29.64
N LYS A 41 -25.48 -44.59 30.15
CA LYS A 41 -25.93 -43.36 29.47
C LYS A 41 -24.88 -42.25 29.57
N VAL A 42 -24.14 -42.21 30.69
CA VAL A 42 -23.02 -41.29 30.87
C VAL A 42 -21.89 -41.60 29.89
N TYR A 43 -21.52 -42.87 29.68
CA TYR A 43 -20.50 -43.22 28.68
C TYR A 43 -20.91 -42.85 27.24
N LEU A 44 -22.18 -43.08 26.86
CA LEU A 44 -22.65 -42.71 25.53
C LEU A 44 -22.65 -41.19 25.31
N ALA A 45 -23.10 -40.43 26.32
CA ALA A 45 -23.02 -38.97 26.31
C ALA A 45 -21.56 -38.48 26.20
N ASN A 46 -20.61 -39.14 26.86
CA ASN A 46 -19.19 -38.81 26.79
C ASN A 46 -18.62 -38.98 25.38
N TYR A 47 -18.91 -40.11 24.72
CA TYR A 47 -18.47 -40.31 23.34
C TYR A 47 -19.06 -39.24 22.41
N LEU A 48 -20.33 -38.90 22.58
CA LEU A 48 -21.00 -37.89 21.76
C LEU A 48 -20.34 -36.50 21.93
N VAL A 49 -20.11 -36.06 23.17
CA VAL A 49 -19.43 -34.78 23.45
C VAL A 49 -18.00 -34.76 22.90
N PHE A 50 -17.27 -35.87 23.05
CA PHE A 50 -15.92 -35.99 22.49
C PHE A 50 -15.92 -35.86 20.96
N PHE A 51 -16.83 -36.55 20.26
CA PHE A 51 -16.92 -36.44 18.80
C PHE A 51 -17.37 -35.04 18.34
N LEU A 52 -18.29 -34.38 19.06
CA LEU A 52 -18.69 -33.02 18.74
C LEU A 52 -17.55 -32.02 18.93
N THR A 53 -16.79 -32.13 20.02
CA THR A 53 -15.63 -31.25 20.25
C THR A 53 -14.56 -31.47 19.19
N LEU A 54 -14.27 -32.73 18.83
CA LEU A 54 -13.35 -33.06 17.74
C LEU A 54 -13.83 -32.47 16.40
N LEU A 55 -15.13 -32.59 16.10
CA LEU A 55 -15.73 -32.03 14.88
C LEU A 55 -15.54 -30.51 14.82
N VAL A 56 -15.77 -29.79 15.93
CA VAL A 56 -15.56 -28.34 15.99
C VAL A 56 -14.10 -27.97 15.72
N VAL A 57 -13.14 -28.70 16.31
CA VAL A 57 -11.71 -28.47 16.06
C VAL A 57 -11.37 -28.64 14.58
N ILE A 58 -11.91 -29.69 13.95
CA ILE A 58 -11.70 -29.95 12.52
C ILE A 58 -12.30 -28.81 11.68
N VAL A 59 -13.56 -28.42 11.93
CA VAL A 59 -14.25 -27.35 11.18
C VAL A 59 -13.49 -26.04 11.29
N VAL A 60 -13.05 -25.65 12.48
CA VAL A 60 -12.29 -24.42 12.68
C VAL A 60 -10.90 -24.49 12.03
N GLY A 61 -10.26 -25.65 12.05
CA GLY A 61 -9.00 -25.90 11.34
C GLY A 61 -9.14 -25.73 9.82
N LEU A 62 -10.18 -26.33 9.24
CA LEU A 62 -10.50 -26.21 7.82
C LEU A 62 -10.85 -24.76 7.44
N PHE A 63 -11.66 -24.09 8.27
CA PHE A 63 -12.01 -22.69 8.05
C PHE A 63 -10.79 -21.76 8.11
N SER A 64 -9.83 -22.04 9.00
CA SER A 64 -8.57 -21.30 9.06
C SER A 64 -7.74 -21.44 7.79
N ILE A 65 -7.67 -22.64 7.22
CA ILE A 65 -6.98 -22.90 5.95
C ILE A 65 -7.69 -22.15 4.81
N TYR A 66 -9.02 -22.19 4.78
CA TYR A 66 -9.85 -21.46 3.81
C TYR A 66 -9.62 -19.95 3.85
N LEU A 67 -9.65 -19.33 5.04
CA LEU A 67 -9.37 -17.90 5.21
C LEU A 67 -7.94 -17.54 4.76
N GLU A 68 -6.97 -18.43 5.02
CA GLU A 68 -5.59 -18.20 4.60
C GLU A 68 -5.46 -18.14 3.07
N SER A 69 -6.11 -19.03 2.34
CA SER A 69 -6.09 -19.05 0.88
C SER A 69 -6.90 -17.94 0.25
N THR A 70 -8.08 -17.64 0.78
CA THR A 70 -9.04 -16.74 0.12
C THR A 70 -8.77 -15.27 0.46
N ILE A 71 -8.33 -14.96 1.68
CA ILE A 71 -8.20 -13.56 2.14
C ILE A 71 -6.75 -13.21 2.46
N VAL A 72 -6.09 -13.98 3.34
CA VAL A 72 -4.80 -13.56 3.92
C VAL A 72 -3.66 -13.57 2.89
N LYS A 73 -3.55 -14.62 2.08
CA LYS A 73 -2.49 -14.73 1.06
C LYS A 73 -2.62 -13.67 -0.05
N PRO A 74 -3.82 -13.44 -0.64
CA PRO A 74 -4.03 -12.34 -1.58
C PRO A 74 -3.66 -10.98 -1.00
N LEU A 75 -4.12 -10.65 0.22
CA LEU A 75 -3.80 -9.37 0.85
C LEU A 75 -2.30 -9.17 1.10
N LYS A 76 -1.59 -10.21 1.55
CA LYS A 76 -0.13 -10.13 1.73
C LYS A 76 0.60 -9.92 0.40
N SER A 77 0.15 -10.58 -0.65
CA SER A 77 0.74 -10.45 -1.99
C SER A 77 0.49 -9.05 -2.55
N LEU A 78 -0.72 -8.54 -2.39
CA LEU A 78 -1.10 -7.19 -2.77
C LEU A 78 -0.27 -6.14 -2.02
N LEU A 79 -0.10 -6.29 -0.70
CA LEU A 79 0.75 -5.41 0.10
C LEU A 79 2.20 -5.41 -0.40
N ALA A 80 2.76 -6.58 -0.71
CA ALA A 80 4.12 -6.69 -1.23
C ALA A 80 4.26 -5.99 -2.58
N ASP A 81 3.26 -6.11 -3.46
CA ASP A 81 3.26 -5.45 -4.76
C ASP A 81 3.16 -3.92 -4.61
N VAL A 82 2.29 -3.41 -3.72
CA VAL A 82 2.20 -1.96 -3.42
C VAL A 82 3.52 -1.41 -2.87
N VAL A 83 4.15 -2.13 -1.92
CA VAL A 83 5.44 -1.73 -1.35
C VAL A 83 6.52 -1.68 -2.42
N ARG A 84 6.52 -2.64 -3.35
CA ARG A 84 7.45 -2.69 -4.49
C ARG A 84 7.27 -1.47 -5.39
N VAL A 85 6.05 -1.20 -5.85
CA VAL A 85 5.73 -0.04 -6.69
C VAL A 85 6.17 1.26 -6.02
N ARG A 86 5.89 1.41 -4.72
CA ARG A 86 6.31 2.58 -3.94
C ARG A 86 7.83 2.76 -3.88
N ASN A 87 8.57 1.68 -3.59
CA ASN A 87 10.02 1.75 -3.43
C ASN A 87 10.73 2.00 -4.77
N ASP A 88 10.25 1.36 -5.85
CA ASP A 88 10.83 1.50 -7.19
C ASP A 88 10.46 2.85 -7.83
N LYS A 89 9.44 3.54 -7.30
CA LYS A 89 8.82 4.75 -7.89
C LYS A 89 8.41 4.57 -9.36
N ASN A 90 8.17 3.31 -9.75
CA ASN A 90 7.80 2.95 -11.09
C ASN A 90 6.28 2.73 -11.16
N PHE A 91 5.56 3.76 -11.60
CA PHE A 91 4.10 3.72 -11.76
C PHE A 91 3.63 2.99 -13.02
N ASP A 92 4.53 2.44 -13.84
CA ASP A 92 4.18 1.49 -14.91
C ASP A 92 3.98 0.08 -14.39
N SER A 93 4.58 -0.25 -13.25
CA SER A 93 4.32 -1.50 -12.54
C SER A 93 2.86 -1.57 -12.07
N ARG A 94 2.26 -2.75 -12.14
CA ARG A 94 0.88 -3.00 -11.70
C ARG A 94 0.86 -3.99 -10.55
N VAL A 95 -0.11 -3.83 -9.66
CA VAL A 95 -0.39 -4.84 -8.63
C VAL A 95 -1.18 -5.98 -9.26
N ARG A 96 -0.92 -7.22 -8.81
CA ARG A 96 -1.63 -8.39 -9.32
C ARG A 96 -3.10 -8.33 -8.92
N THR A 97 -3.99 -8.47 -9.90
CA THR A 97 -5.42 -8.65 -9.67
C THR A 97 -5.68 -10.11 -9.33
N THR A 98 -5.92 -10.40 -8.05
CA THR A 98 -6.19 -11.75 -7.56
C THR A 98 -7.49 -11.76 -6.75
N GLY A 99 -8.17 -12.90 -6.73
CA GLY A 99 -9.49 -13.03 -6.10
C GLY A 99 -10.63 -12.88 -7.12
N VAL A 100 -11.84 -13.08 -6.62
CA VAL A 100 -13.12 -12.93 -7.36
C VAL A 100 -14.11 -12.05 -6.60
N ASP A 101 -13.64 -11.43 -5.50
CA ASP A 101 -14.43 -10.75 -4.48
C ASP A 101 -13.93 -9.31 -4.24
N GLU A 102 -14.13 -8.76 -3.06
CA GLU A 102 -13.71 -7.40 -2.70
C GLU A 102 -12.18 -7.20 -2.81
N VAL A 103 -11.36 -8.25 -2.63
CA VAL A 103 -9.90 -8.14 -2.79
C VAL A 103 -9.52 -7.92 -4.25
N TYR A 104 -10.28 -8.51 -5.17
CA TYR A 104 -10.12 -8.28 -6.59
C TYR A 104 -10.46 -6.83 -6.96
N VAL A 105 -11.60 -6.33 -6.48
CA VAL A 105 -12.02 -4.94 -6.70
C VAL A 105 -10.98 -3.96 -6.15
N LEU A 106 -10.48 -4.19 -4.93
CA LEU A 106 -9.44 -3.37 -4.33
C LEU A 106 -8.15 -3.35 -5.18
N SER A 107 -7.75 -4.50 -5.72
CA SER A 107 -6.58 -4.60 -6.60
C SER A 107 -6.76 -3.79 -7.89
N MET A 108 -7.97 -3.77 -8.46
CA MET A 108 -8.29 -2.95 -9.62
C MET A 108 -8.25 -1.45 -9.30
N GLU A 109 -8.86 -1.03 -8.19
CA GLU A 109 -8.86 0.39 -7.78
C GLU A 109 -7.45 0.91 -7.48
N ILE A 110 -6.57 0.07 -6.91
CA ILE A 110 -5.15 0.41 -6.76
C ILE A 110 -4.50 0.63 -8.12
N ASN A 111 -4.76 -0.23 -9.11
CA ASN A 111 -4.20 -0.04 -10.46
C ASN A 111 -4.71 1.25 -11.12
N LYS A 112 -5.98 1.62 -10.96
CA LYS A 112 -6.50 2.91 -11.42
C LYS A 112 -5.82 4.10 -10.74
N MET A 113 -5.54 3.99 -9.45
CA MET A 113 -4.75 5.00 -8.73
C MET A 113 -3.31 5.09 -9.28
N LEU A 114 -2.70 3.96 -9.64
CA LEU A 114 -1.37 3.96 -10.28
C LEU A 114 -1.40 4.61 -11.67
N ASP A 115 -2.47 4.40 -12.46
CA ASP A 115 -2.66 5.11 -13.73
C ASP A 115 -2.75 6.63 -13.52
N ALA A 116 -3.51 7.07 -12.51
CA ALA A 116 -3.61 8.49 -12.17
C ALA A 116 -2.26 9.08 -11.73
N LEU A 117 -1.49 8.36 -10.92
CA LEU A 117 -0.14 8.76 -10.50
C LEU A 117 0.82 8.86 -11.68
N LYS A 118 0.78 7.89 -12.60
CA LYS A 118 1.58 7.91 -13.83
C LYS A 118 1.25 9.15 -14.68
N ASN A 119 -0.03 9.43 -14.89
CA ASN A 119 -0.47 10.59 -15.66
C ASN A 119 -0.03 11.90 -14.99
N ALA A 120 -0.21 12.04 -13.68
CA ALA A 120 0.24 13.20 -12.92
C ALA A 120 1.77 13.39 -13.02
N SER A 121 2.53 12.31 -12.92
CA SER A 121 4.00 12.34 -13.06
C SER A 121 4.43 12.79 -14.47
N ASN A 122 3.74 12.35 -15.52
CA ASN A 122 4.03 12.76 -16.89
C ASN A 122 3.73 14.25 -17.10
N THR A 123 2.54 14.71 -16.66
CA THR A 123 2.17 16.13 -16.73
C THR A 123 3.19 17.01 -16.00
N LEU A 124 3.64 16.60 -14.81
CA LEU A 124 4.63 17.36 -14.06
C LEU A 124 6.00 17.42 -14.77
N ARG A 125 6.39 16.32 -15.42
CA ARG A 125 7.64 16.27 -16.20
C ARG A 125 7.56 17.19 -17.42
N ASP A 126 6.43 17.18 -18.12
CA ASP A 126 6.23 17.98 -19.32
C ASP A 126 6.15 19.48 -18.97
N ALA A 127 5.45 19.83 -17.89
CA ALA A 127 5.41 21.20 -17.36
C ALA A 127 6.80 21.70 -16.92
N ASN A 128 7.61 20.85 -16.26
CA ASN A 128 8.99 21.20 -15.92
C ASN A 128 9.86 21.43 -17.17
N LYS A 129 9.65 20.65 -18.23
CA LYS A 129 10.37 20.82 -19.50
C LYS A 129 10.00 22.16 -20.13
N GLU A 130 8.70 22.48 -20.22
CA GLU A 130 8.24 23.76 -20.76
C GLU A 130 8.77 24.95 -19.93
N LEU A 131 8.74 24.85 -18.60
CA LEU A 131 9.27 25.89 -17.72
C LEU A 131 10.77 26.10 -17.96
N LYS A 132 11.54 25.01 -18.11
CA LYS A 132 12.97 25.08 -18.43
C LYS A 132 13.23 25.75 -19.77
N GLU A 133 12.44 25.44 -20.80
CA GLU A 133 12.54 26.08 -22.12
C GLU A 133 12.26 27.58 -22.03
N LYS A 134 11.19 27.99 -21.31
CA LYS A 134 10.89 29.40 -21.06
C LYS A 134 12.01 30.11 -20.30
N THR A 135 12.63 29.48 -19.29
CA THR A 135 13.76 30.09 -18.58
C THR A 135 14.96 30.35 -19.49
N VAL A 136 15.28 29.40 -20.38
CA VAL A 136 16.37 29.56 -21.36
C VAL A 136 16.05 30.67 -22.37
N GLU A 137 14.79 30.77 -22.82
CA GLU A 137 14.34 31.84 -23.70
C GLU A 137 14.46 33.22 -23.02
N LEU A 138 14.00 33.34 -21.76
CA LEU A 138 14.11 34.58 -20.97
C LEU A 138 15.56 35.00 -20.77
N GLU A 139 16.48 34.07 -20.48
CA GLU A 139 17.91 34.34 -20.37
C GLU A 139 18.49 34.88 -21.69
N LYS A 140 18.09 34.28 -22.82
CA LYS A 140 18.53 34.73 -24.15
C LYS A 140 18.03 36.14 -24.46
N ILE A 141 16.75 36.43 -24.17
CA ILE A 141 16.16 37.77 -24.36
C ILE A 141 16.89 38.79 -23.48
N ASN A 142 17.13 38.46 -22.21
CA ASN A 142 17.84 39.35 -21.29
C ASN A 142 19.25 39.69 -21.82
N LYS A 143 20.01 38.69 -22.28
CA LYS A 143 21.34 38.91 -22.89
C LYS A 143 21.28 39.84 -24.10
N ILE A 144 20.27 39.69 -24.95
CA ILE A 144 20.06 40.57 -26.12
C ILE A 144 19.73 42.00 -25.67
N MET A 145 18.85 42.17 -24.67
CA MET A 145 18.50 43.48 -24.13
C MET A 145 19.71 44.20 -23.53
N VAL A 146 20.49 43.54 -22.68
CA VAL A 146 21.72 44.10 -22.11
C VAL A 146 22.71 44.48 -23.22
N GLY A 147 22.87 43.65 -24.24
CA GLY A 147 23.71 43.98 -25.39
C GLY A 147 23.24 45.23 -26.15
N ARG A 148 21.92 45.40 -26.32
CA ARG A 148 21.33 46.60 -26.93
C ARG A 148 21.55 47.85 -26.07
N GLU A 149 21.38 47.75 -24.76
CA GLU A 149 21.62 48.86 -23.83
C GLU A 149 23.09 49.31 -23.87
N LEU A 150 24.04 48.37 -23.82
CA LEU A 150 25.46 48.67 -23.95
C LEU A 150 25.78 49.35 -25.29
N LYS A 151 25.18 48.87 -26.40
CA LYS A 151 25.35 49.49 -27.71
C LYS A 151 24.79 50.92 -27.73
N MET A 152 23.60 51.14 -27.16
CA MET A 152 22.99 52.47 -27.06
C MET A 152 23.85 53.44 -26.25
N ILE A 153 24.45 52.99 -25.14
CA ILE A 153 25.40 53.79 -24.36
C ILE A 153 26.62 54.16 -25.20
N SER A 154 27.20 53.22 -25.96
CA SER A 154 28.35 53.49 -26.82
C SER A 154 28.02 54.52 -27.92
N LEU A 155 26.86 54.40 -28.56
CA LEU A 155 26.40 55.31 -29.60
C LEU A 155 26.11 56.71 -29.04
N LYS A 156 25.53 56.83 -27.85
CA LYS A 156 25.32 58.13 -27.19
C LYS A 156 26.65 58.85 -26.93
N LYS A 157 27.65 58.13 -26.40
CA LYS A 157 29.01 58.69 -26.18
C LYS A 157 29.65 59.15 -27.48
N GLU A 158 29.46 58.42 -28.57
CA GLU A 158 29.98 58.79 -29.89
C GLU A 158 29.30 60.06 -30.44
N ILE A 159 27.97 60.17 -30.32
CA ILE A 159 27.22 61.37 -30.69
C ILE A 159 27.67 62.59 -29.88
N GLU A 160 27.90 62.45 -28.58
CA GLU A 160 28.41 63.55 -27.72
C GLU A 160 29.77 64.06 -28.20
N LYS A 161 30.71 63.15 -28.51
CA LYS A 161 32.02 63.52 -29.06
C LYS A 161 31.88 64.27 -30.38
N LEU A 162 31.04 63.78 -31.29
CA LEU A 162 30.82 64.41 -32.61
C LEU A 162 30.15 65.78 -32.50
N LYS A 163 29.29 65.99 -31.50
CA LYS A 163 28.66 67.31 -31.24
C LYS A 163 29.62 68.30 -30.60
N GLY A 164 30.49 67.85 -29.69
CA GLY A 164 31.51 68.71 -29.08
C GLY A 164 32.49 69.28 -30.10
N VAL A 165 32.98 68.44 -31.03
CA VAL A 165 33.90 68.88 -32.10
C VAL A 165 33.28 69.93 -33.03
N LYS A 166 31.97 69.89 -33.26
CA LYS A 166 31.29 70.88 -34.11
C LYS A 166 31.03 72.23 -33.43
N HIS A 167 31.15 72.33 -32.11
CA HIS A 167 30.91 73.58 -31.37
C HIS A 167 32.16 74.43 -31.19
N ASP A 168 33.35 73.83 -31.31
CA ASP A 168 34.64 74.54 -31.17
C ASP A 168 35.15 75.14 -32.51
N ASP A 169 34.48 74.83 -33.63
CA ASP A 169 34.83 75.30 -34.99
C ASP A 169 33.99 76.53 -35.45
N GLN A 170 33.31 77.23 -34.54
CA GLN A 170 32.59 78.51 -34.81
C GLN A 170 33.03 79.62 -33.86
#